data_AF-A0A1I0YRC7-F1
#
_entry.id   AF-A0A1I0YRC7-F1
#
_cell.length_a   1.000
_cell.length_b   1.000
_cell.length_c   1.000
_cell.angle_alpha   90.00
_cell.angle_beta   90.00
_cell.angle_gamma   90.00
#
_symmetry.space_group_name_H-M   'P 1'
#
loop_
_entity.id
_entity.type
_entity.pdbx_description
1 polymer ?
#
loop_
_entity_poly.entity_id
_entity_poly.type
_entity_poly.pdbx_seq_one_letter_code
_entity_poly.pdbx_strand_id
1 'polypeptide(L)'
;MKNDTSARPQAPQAPARLSKGDFVTALRKLLQEEAKAGKTSVDVRAANLHTDVGVYPARGHSMPTCCTVMYEEMLPGDEILLTPSGGKGPTLLIRYQLPR
;
A
#
# COMPACT_ATOMS: atom_id res chain seq x y z
N MET A 1 45.97 -21.17 -17.05
CA MET A 1 44.98 -22.24 -16.79
C MET A 1 43.88 -21.64 -15.93
N LYS A 2 42.67 -21.39 -16.45
CA LYS A 2 41.50 -22.31 -16.52
C LYS A 2 41.09 -22.86 -15.15
N ASN A 3 39.99 -22.34 -14.57
CA ASN A 3 38.74 -23.13 -14.43
C ASN A 3 37.59 -22.30 -13.85
N ASP A 4 36.71 -21.90 -14.76
CA ASP A 4 35.29 -22.23 -14.85
C ASP A 4 34.48 -22.77 -13.63
N THR A 5 33.27 -22.21 -13.56
CA THR A 5 31.98 -22.77 -13.10
C THR A 5 31.81 -23.27 -11.66
N SER A 6 31.05 -22.50 -10.87
CA SER A 6 29.82 -23.03 -10.28
C SER A 6 28.86 -21.90 -9.93
N ALA A 7 27.95 -21.59 -10.86
CA ALA A 7 26.76 -20.81 -10.55
C ALA A 7 25.93 -21.62 -9.56
N ARG A 8 25.87 -21.14 -8.32
CA ARG A 8 25.08 -21.71 -7.24
C ARG A 8 23.61 -21.79 -7.68
N PRO A 9 22.94 -22.96 -7.58
CA PRO A 9 21.54 -23.07 -7.94
C PRO A 9 20.73 -22.12 -7.03
N GLN A 10 20.03 -21.16 -7.64
CA GLN A 10 19.09 -20.31 -6.92
C GLN A 10 17.92 -21.17 -6.46
N ALA A 11 17.70 -21.20 -5.14
CA ALA A 11 16.57 -21.87 -4.52
C ALA A 11 15.24 -21.34 -5.10
N PRO A 12 14.18 -22.15 -5.12
CA PRO A 12 12.86 -21.71 -5.60
C PRO A 12 12.41 -20.51 -4.77
N GLN A 13 12.25 -19.35 -5.41
CA GLN A 13 11.91 -18.10 -4.74
C GLN A 13 10.51 -18.23 -4.13
N ALA A 14 10.46 -18.19 -2.80
CA ALA A 14 9.21 -18.01 -2.07
C ALA A 14 8.58 -16.67 -2.52
N PRO A 15 7.25 -16.61 -2.65
CA PRO A 15 6.62 -15.49 -3.35
C PRO A 15 6.74 -14.19 -2.50
N ALA A 16 7.03 -13.05 -3.14
CA ALA A 16 7.46 -11.81 -2.47
C ALA A 16 6.31 -11.06 -1.76
N ARG A 17 6.47 -10.75 -0.48
CA ARG A 17 5.49 -10.01 0.34
C ARG A 17 5.32 -8.56 -0.17
N LEU A 18 4.08 -8.05 -0.26
CA LEU A 18 3.80 -6.66 -0.61
C LEU A 18 4.55 -5.69 0.31
N SER A 19 5.30 -4.76 -0.30
CA SER A 19 6.20 -3.83 0.37
C SER A 19 5.52 -2.50 0.70
N LYS A 20 6.16 -1.69 1.55
CA LYS A 20 5.74 -0.30 1.82
C LYS A 20 5.67 0.53 0.54
N GLY A 21 6.65 0.36 -0.36
CA GLY A 21 6.75 1.11 -1.61
C GLY A 21 5.58 0.85 -2.56
N ASP A 22 5.07 -0.38 -2.57
CA ASP A 22 3.91 -0.75 -3.40
C ASP A 22 2.66 0.01 -2.93
N PHE A 23 2.42 0.08 -1.61
CA PHE A 23 1.30 0.84 -1.05
C PHE A 23 1.44 2.35 -1.23
N VAL A 24 2.65 2.91 -1.06
CA VAL A 24 2.89 4.35 -1.27
C VAL A 24 2.60 4.71 -2.72
N THR A 25 3.08 3.91 -3.66
CA THR A 25 2.89 4.13 -5.09
C THR A 25 1.41 4.07 -5.45
N ALA A 26 0.69 3.05 -4.98
CA ALA A 26 -0.72 2.88 -5.26
C ALA A 26 -1.58 3.99 -4.63
N LEU A 27 -1.32 4.34 -3.38
CA LEU A 27 -2.05 5.42 -2.70
C LEU A 27 -1.85 6.75 -3.43
N ARG A 28 -0.60 7.14 -3.70
CA ARG A 28 -0.32 8.42 -4.39
C ARG A 28 -0.92 8.46 -5.78
N LYS A 29 -0.86 7.35 -6.52
CA LYS A 29 -1.50 7.24 -7.84
C LYS A 29 -3.00 7.51 -7.74
N LEU A 30 -3.69 6.85 -6.80
CA LEU A 30 -5.12 7.05 -6.55
C LEU A 30 -5.43 8.53 -6.23
N LEU A 31 -4.68 9.15 -5.31
CA LEU A 31 -4.89 10.55 -4.94
C LEU A 31 -4.67 11.51 -6.13
N GLN A 32 -3.65 11.26 -6.96
CA GLN A 32 -3.38 12.07 -8.15
C GLN A 32 -4.47 11.92 -9.22
N GLU A 33 -5.00 10.72 -9.43
CA GLU A 33 -6.09 10.47 -10.38
C GLU A 33 -7.37 11.20 -9.95
N GLU A 34 -7.69 11.15 -8.66
CA GLU A 34 -8.86 11.82 -8.09
C GLU A 34 -8.72 13.35 -8.11
N ALA A 35 -7.51 13.87 -7.87
CA ALA A 35 -7.22 15.30 -7.99
C ALA A 35 -7.37 15.79 -9.44
N LYS A 36 -6.86 15.01 -10.41
CA LYS A 36 -7.03 15.30 -11.85
C LYS A 36 -8.50 15.25 -12.28
N ALA A 37 -9.31 14.42 -11.62
CA ALA A 37 -10.75 14.37 -11.83
C ALA A 37 -11.50 15.57 -11.19
N GLY A 38 -10.79 16.51 -10.55
CA GLY A 38 -11.37 17.71 -9.95
C GLY A 38 -12.05 17.47 -8.60
N LYS A 39 -11.80 16.34 -7.94
CA LYS A 39 -12.33 16.08 -6.60
C LYS A 39 -11.57 16.89 -5.56
N THR A 40 -12.29 17.36 -4.55
CA THR A 40 -11.73 18.09 -3.40
C THR A 40 -11.26 17.16 -2.29
N SER A 41 -11.75 15.91 -2.28
CA SER A 41 -11.34 14.88 -1.32
C SER A 41 -11.63 13.48 -1.84
N VAL A 42 -10.95 12.48 -1.31
CA VAL A 42 -11.21 11.06 -1.58
C VAL A 42 -11.13 10.23 -0.31
N ASP A 43 -12.07 9.31 -0.16
CA ASP A 43 -12.14 8.38 0.97
C ASP A 43 -11.49 7.06 0.58
N VAL A 44 -10.37 6.72 1.23
CA VAL A 44 -9.59 5.52 0.92
C VAL A 44 -9.72 4.52 2.07
N ARG A 45 -10.24 3.33 1.75
CA ARG A 45 -10.34 2.21 2.69
C ARG A 45 -9.11 1.31 2.57
N ALA A 46 -8.52 0.92 3.70
CA ALA A 46 -7.34 0.06 3.74
C ALA A 46 -7.55 -1.29 3.05
N ALA A 47 -8.74 -1.89 3.18
CA ALA A 47 -9.10 -3.11 2.45
C ALA A 47 -9.04 -2.94 0.92
N ASN A 48 -9.53 -1.81 0.40
CA ASN A 48 -9.58 -1.54 -1.04
C ASN A 48 -8.16 -1.30 -1.55
N LEU A 49 -7.42 -0.38 -0.91
CA LEU A 49 -6.02 -0.11 -1.26
C LEU A 49 -5.17 -1.38 -1.23
N HIS A 50 -5.37 -2.24 -0.22
CA HIS A 50 -4.64 -3.50 -0.15
C HIS A 50 -5.04 -4.50 -1.24
N THR A 51 -6.31 -4.51 -1.63
CA THR A 51 -6.80 -5.33 -2.76
C THR A 51 -6.21 -4.84 -4.07
N ASP A 52 -6.20 -3.52 -4.29
CA ASP A 52 -5.71 -2.89 -5.53
C ASP A 52 -4.22 -3.12 -5.78
N VAL A 53 -3.45 -3.40 -4.72
CA VAL A 53 -2.01 -3.71 -4.79
C VAL A 53 -1.73 -5.22 -5.00
N GLY A 54 -2.69 -6.15 -4.76
CA GLY A 54 -2.49 -7.62 -4.87
C GLY A 54 -3.08 -8.23 -6.15
N VAL A 55 -2.56 -9.33 -6.76
CA VAL A 55 -2.37 -10.70 -6.21
C VAL A 55 -1.13 -11.46 -6.80
N TYR A 56 -0.07 -11.70 -6.02
CA TYR A 56 0.57 -13.00 -5.70
C TYR A 56 1.99 -12.79 -5.16
N PRO A 57 2.34 -13.41 -4.02
CA PRO A 57 1.40 -14.07 -3.12
C PRO A 57 0.68 -13.01 -2.30
N ALA A 58 -0.65 -13.12 -2.25
CA ALA A 58 -1.44 -12.40 -1.27
C ALA A 58 -2.20 -13.42 -0.41
N ARG A 59 -1.62 -13.79 0.74
CA ARG A 59 -2.33 -14.16 1.98
C ARG A 59 -1.49 -13.72 3.19
N GLY A 60 -1.88 -12.62 3.83
CA GLY A 60 -1.45 -12.24 5.18
C GLY A 60 -0.39 -11.14 5.35
N HIS A 61 -0.51 -10.44 6.48
CA HIS A 61 0.38 -9.49 7.18
C HIS A 61 0.84 -8.18 6.53
N SER A 62 0.51 -7.84 5.29
CA SER A 62 0.83 -6.48 4.78
C SER A 62 -0.24 -5.43 5.12
N MET A 63 -1.34 -5.83 5.78
CA MET A 63 -2.37 -4.89 6.25
C MET A 63 -1.83 -3.85 7.26
N PRO A 64 -1.04 -4.21 8.30
CA PRO A 64 -0.40 -3.21 9.14
C PRO A 64 0.52 -2.26 8.36
N THR A 65 1.23 -2.75 7.33
CA THR A 65 2.06 -1.92 6.45
C THR A 65 1.20 -0.95 5.65
N CYS A 66 0.12 -1.43 5.02
CA CYS A 66 -0.86 -0.60 4.31
C CYS A 66 -1.42 0.50 5.21
N CYS A 67 -1.91 0.15 6.41
CA CYS A 67 -2.42 1.14 7.36
C CYS A 67 -1.35 2.15 7.78
N THR A 68 -0.10 1.71 7.96
CA THR A 68 1.02 2.60 8.33
C THR A 68 1.30 3.60 7.21
N VAL A 69 1.32 3.15 5.96
CA VAL A 69 1.47 4.03 4.79
C VAL A 69 0.33 5.04 4.72
N MET A 70 -0.91 4.59 4.94
CA MET A 70 -2.05 5.50 4.95
C MET A 70 -1.89 6.60 6.01
N TYR A 71 -1.50 6.24 7.24
CA TYR A 71 -1.27 7.25 8.29
C TYR A 71 -0.09 8.18 7.97
N GLU A 72 1.02 7.65 7.46
CA GLU A 72 2.22 8.45 7.15
C GLU A 72 2.04 9.38 5.96
N GLU A 73 1.14 9.05 5.03
CA GLU A 73 0.83 9.88 3.86
C GLU A 73 -0.24 10.95 4.14
N MET A 74 -0.76 11.03 5.37
CA MET A 74 -1.70 12.09 5.77
C MET A 74 -0.99 13.45 5.83
N LEU A 75 -1.71 14.48 5.42
CA LEU A 75 -1.35 15.89 5.54
C LEU A 75 -2.36 16.64 6.43
N PRO A 76 -2.02 17.86 6.92
CA PRO A 76 -2.99 18.70 7.61
C PRO A 76 -4.25 18.93 6.77
N GLY A 77 -5.42 18.60 7.34
CA GLY A 77 -6.71 18.67 6.66
C GLY A 77 -7.31 17.30 6.32
N ASP A 78 -6.47 16.24 6.28
CA ASP A 78 -6.94 14.87 6.13
C ASP A 78 -7.62 14.38 7.41
N GLU A 79 -8.60 13.49 7.28
CA GLU A 79 -9.44 13.05 8.38
C GLU A 79 -9.54 11.52 8.44
N ILE A 80 -9.36 10.94 9.63
CA ILE A 80 -9.61 9.52 9.85
C ILE A 80 -11.10 9.34 10.15
N LEU A 81 -11.85 8.80 9.20
CA LEU A 81 -13.30 8.62 9.31
C LEU A 81 -13.69 7.35 10.08
N LEU A 82 -12.86 6.30 10.00
CA LEU A 82 -13.11 5.04 10.70
C LEU A 82 -11.78 4.37 11.07
N THR A 83 -11.66 3.94 12.33
CA THR A 83 -10.48 3.24 12.83
C THR A 83 -10.89 1.90 13.46
N PRO A 84 -10.23 0.78 13.12
CA PRO A 84 -10.49 -0.51 13.78
C PRO A 84 -10.08 -0.49 15.26
N SER A 85 -10.61 -1.42 16.07
CA SER A 85 -10.37 -1.54 17.52
C SER A 85 -8.91 -1.84 17.95
N GLY A 86 -7.96 -1.83 17.03
CA GLY A 86 -6.52 -1.90 17.29
C GLY A 86 -5.69 -0.90 16.48
N GLY A 87 -6.31 0.14 15.92
CA GLY A 87 -5.64 1.19 15.15
C GLY A 87 -5.23 0.79 13.72
N LYS A 88 -4.92 -0.49 13.45
CA LYS A 88 -4.57 -0.99 12.11
C LYS A 88 -5.48 -2.15 11.72
N GLY A 89 -6.01 -2.11 10.51
CA GLY A 89 -6.91 -3.15 10.01
C GLY A 89 -7.65 -2.74 8.74
N PRO A 90 -8.33 -3.70 8.09
CA PRO A 90 -8.98 -3.49 6.79
C PRO A 90 -10.09 -2.44 6.79
N THR A 91 -10.70 -2.18 7.95
CA THR A 91 -11.79 -1.21 8.09
C THR A 91 -11.30 0.24 8.19
N LEU A 92 -10.00 0.48 8.34
CA LEU A 92 -9.43 1.83 8.36
C LEU A 92 -9.89 2.62 7.13
N LEU A 93 -10.45 3.79 7.35
CA LEU A 93 -10.94 4.71 6.34
C LEU A 93 -10.39 6.10 6.62
N ILE A 94 -9.68 6.66 5.65
CA ILE A 94 -9.12 8.02 5.74
C ILE A 94 -9.62 8.81 4.55
N ARG A 95 -10.11 10.03 4.82
CA ARG A 95 -10.40 11.05 3.84
C ARG A 95 -9.15 11.88 3.61
N TYR A 96 -8.66 11.87 2.38
CA TYR A 96 -7.57 12.74 1.95
C TYR A 96 -8.13 13.96 1.23
N GLN A 97 -7.66 15.15 1.58
CA GLN A 97 -7.97 16.39 0.89
C GLN A 97 -7.11 16.54 -0.36
N LEU A 98 -7.69 17.14 -1.39
CA LEU A 98 -7.09 17.35 -2.69
C LEU A 98 -7.33 18.81 -3.14
N PRO A 99 -6.47 19.38 -3.99
CA PRO A 99 -5.21 18.83 -4.50
C PRO A 99 -4.08 18.90 -3.46
N ARG A 100 -3.06 18.04 -3.62
CA ARG A 100 -1.86 17.99 -2.77
C ARG A 100 -0.60 17.74 -3.59
#